data_AF-A0A229R8H6-F1
#
_entry.id   AF-A0A229R8H6-F1
#
_cell.length_a   1.000
_cell.length_b   1.000
_cell.length_c   1.000
_cell.angle_alpha   90.00
_cell.angle_beta   90.00
_cell.angle_gamma   90.00
#
_symmetry.space_group_name_H-M   'P 1'
#
loop_
_entity.id
_entity.type
_entity.pdbx_description
1 polymer ?
#
loop_
_entity_poly.entity_id
_entity_poly.type
_entity_poly.pdbx_seq_one_letter_code
_entity_poly.pdbx_strand_id
1 'polypeptide(L)'
;MDPKVTCVLAARGGYGSQRMLDLVDWPYLRAAGPKTFAGSSDVTALHRAVNVHLGLETLFSPMPATTLFDAVAAEHLRLSLFEPDAVRTITSSTSSPLVPGTVTGTLIGGNLALLASGLGTPEQGSARDAIVLLEDVTENVYRIDRMLTQLLRSGWLDGVRGFVLGSWES
;
A
#
# COMPACT_ATOMS: atom_id res chain seq x y z
N MET A 1 1.61 12.50 -20.36
CA MET A 1 0.61 12.97 -19.39
C MET A 1 0.62 14.50 -19.37
N ASP A 2 -0.38 15.14 -18.77
CA ASP A 2 -0.32 16.57 -18.47
C ASP A 2 0.91 16.87 -17.57
N PRO A 3 1.85 17.74 -18.00
CA PRO A 3 3.04 18.08 -17.21
C PRO A 3 2.71 18.87 -15.94
N LYS A 4 1.53 19.50 -15.84
CA LYS A 4 1.09 20.24 -14.64
C LYS A 4 0.61 19.34 -13.51
N VAL A 5 0.28 18.08 -13.81
CA VAL A 5 -0.15 17.10 -12.82
C VAL A 5 1.07 16.55 -12.09
N THR A 6 1.18 16.79 -10.79
CA THR A 6 2.28 16.29 -9.94
C THR A 6 1.85 15.11 -9.05
N CYS A 7 0.54 14.88 -8.89
CA CYS A 7 -0.02 13.80 -8.09
C CYS A 7 -1.23 13.17 -8.79
N VAL A 8 -1.34 11.84 -8.70
CA VAL A 8 -2.50 11.05 -9.11
C VAL A 8 -3.08 10.42 -7.85
N LEU A 9 -4.26 10.90 -7.45
CA LEU A 9 -4.99 10.38 -6.30
C LEU A 9 -6.09 9.43 -6.78
N ALA A 10 -6.05 8.18 -6.31
CA ALA A 10 -7.12 7.23 -6.54
C ALA A 10 -8.41 7.72 -5.85
N ALA A 11 -9.49 7.84 -6.62
CA ALA A 11 -10.77 8.28 -6.06
C ALA A 11 -11.34 7.24 -5.09
N ARG A 12 -11.23 5.95 -5.42
CA ARG A 12 -11.64 4.80 -4.60
C ARG A 12 -10.92 3.54 -5.06
N GLY A 13 -10.95 2.51 -4.22
CA GLY A 13 -10.62 1.15 -4.60
C GLY A 13 -11.80 0.46 -5.31
N GLY A 14 -11.74 -0.86 -5.39
CA GLY A 14 -12.75 -1.66 -6.06
C GLY A 14 -12.24 -3.06 -6.32
N TYR A 15 -12.25 -3.48 -7.58
CA TYR A 15 -11.72 -4.77 -7.99
C TYR A 15 -11.17 -4.72 -9.41
N GLY A 16 -9.93 -5.20 -9.55
CA GLY A 16 -9.37 -5.57 -10.85
C GLY A 16 -8.23 -4.69 -11.33
N SER A 17 -7.65 -3.85 -10.47
CA SER A 17 -6.43 -3.11 -10.79
C SER A 17 -5.31 -4.02 -11.31
N GLN A 18 -5.16 -5.23 -10.75
CA GLN A 18 -4.19 -6.23 -11.23
C GLN A 18 -4.36 -6.58 -12.72
N ARG A 19 -5.59 -6.67 -13.22
CA ARG A 19 -5.87 -7.02 -14.63
C ARG A 19 -5.47 -5.93 -15.61
N MET A 20 -5.33 -4.70 -15.11
CA MET A 20 -5.03 -3.54 -15.93
C MET A 20 -3.54 -3.25 -16.03
N LEU A 21 -2.70 -3.86 -15.16
CA LEU A 21 -1.27 -3.55 -15.08
C LEU A 21 -0.53 -3.80 -16.40
N ASP A 22 -0.88 -4.86 -17.12
CA ASP A 22 -0.28 -5.19 -18.42
C ASP A 22 -0.70 -4.24 -19.56
N LEU A 23 -1.75 -3.45 -19.34
CA LEU A 23 -2.26 -2.47 -20.30
C LEU A 23 -1.69 -1.07 -20.07
N VAL A 24 -0.94 -0.86 -18.99
CA VAL A 24 -0.32 0.43 -18.67
C VAL A 24 0.93 0.63 -19.51
N ASP A 25 1.02 1.78 -20.19
CA ASP A 25 2.22 2.20 -20.92
C ASP A 25 3.29 2.74 -19.94
N TRP A 26 3.98 1.82 -19.26
CA TRP A 26 5.04 2.16 -18.30
C TRP A 26 6.19 2.98 -18.91
N PRO A 27 6.67 2.71 -20.15
CA PRO A 27 7.66 3.58 -20.81
C PRO A 27 7.18 5.02 -20.98
N TYR A 28 5.92 5.23 -21.40
CA TYR A 28 5.34 6.55 -21.50
C TYR A 28 5.25 7.26 -20.14
N LEU A 29 4.82 6.54 -19.09
CA LEU A 29 4.77 7.10 -17.73
C LEU A 29 6.16 7.46 -17.22
N ARG A 30 7.17 6.63 -17.47
CA ARG A 30 8.57 6.94 -17.13
C ARG A 30 9.06 8.20 -17.82
N ALA A 31 8.79 8.36 -19.11
CA ALA A 31 9.18 9.53 -19.89
C ALA A 31 8.45 10.81 -19.44
N ALA A 32 7.24 10.69 -18.89
CA ALA A 32 6.48 11.81 -18.36
C ALA A 32 7.02 12.37 -17.02
N GLY A 33 8.01 11.71 -16.42
CA GLY A 33 8.63 12.12 -15.16
C GLY A 33 7.86 11.68 -13.91
N PRO A 34 8.45 11.90 -12.72
CA PRO A 34 7.88 11.44 -11.46
C PRO A 34 6.57 12.15 -11.14
N LYS A 35 5.59 11.36 -10.68
CA LYS A 35 4.31 11.84 -10.15
C LYS A 35 3.96 11.00 -8.93
N THR A 36 3.54 11.64 -7.85
CA THR A 36 3.11 10.93 -6.64
C THR A 36 1.85 10.13 -6.96
N PHE A 37 1.83 8.85 -6.62
CA PHE A 37 0.62 8.04 -6.64
C PHE A 37 0.11 7.83 -5.21
N ALA A 38 -1.17 8.12 -4.97
CA ALA A 38 -1.78 8.03 -3.65
C ALA A 38 -3.11 7.26 -3.68
N GLY A 39 -3.31 6.36 -2.73
CA GLY A 39 -4.52 5.55 -2.61
C GLY A 39 -4.36 4.35 -1.67
N SER A 40 -5.37 3.49 -1.58
CA SER A 40 -5.36 2.27 -0.74
C SER A 40 -6.32 1.20 -1.28
N SER A 41 -6.42 0.03 -0.63
CA SER A 41 -7.27 -1.09 -1.07
C SER A 41 -6.83 -1.70 -2.42
N ASP A 42 -7.74 -1.93 -3.39
CA ASP A 42 -7.44 -2.61 -4.68
C ASP A 42 -6.28 -1.98 -5.46
N VAL A 43 -6.02 -0.69 -5.29
CA VAL A 43 -4.88 -0.02 -5.93
C VAL A 43 -3.52 -0.40 -5.30
N THR A 44 -3.47 -1.26 -4.28
CA THR A 44 -2.25 -1.93 -3.79
C THR A 44 -1.44 -2.53 -4.94
N ALA A 45 -2.12 -3.09 -5.94
CA ALA A 45 -1.48 -3.59 -7.16
C ALA A 45 -0.70 -2.49 -7.92
N LEU A 46 -1.26 -1.28 -8.01
CA LEU A 46 -0.61 -0.13 -8.64
C LEU A 46 0.54 0.40 -7.79
N HIS A 47 0.46 0.37 -6.45
CA HIS A 47 1.58 0.74 -5.59
C HIS A 47 2.82 -0.11 -5.88
N ARG A 48 2.64 -1.43 -5.98
CA ARG A 48 3.70 -2.37 -6.37
C ARG A 48 4.21 -2.11 -7.78
N ALA A 49 3.31 -1.96 -8.74
CA ALA A 49 3.65 -1.73 -10.14
C ALA A 49 4.40 -0.42 -10.37
N VAL A 50 3.98 0.68 -9.74
CA VAL A 50 4.67 1.98 -9.81
C VAL A 50 6.08 1.87 -9.24
N ASN A 51 6.27 1.15 -8.14
CA ASN A 51 7.60 0.95 -7.59
C ASN A 51 8.50 0.13 -8.53
N VAL A 52 8.03 -1.01 -9.02
CA VAL A 52 8.81 -1.90 -9.88
C VAL A 52 9.07 -1.27 -11.25
N HIS A 53 8.05 -0.70 -11.87
CA HIS A 53 8.15 -0.17 -13.23
C HIS A 53 8.70 1.25 -13.26
N LEU A 54 8.52 2.09 -12.24
CA LEU A 54 8.97 3.50 -12.29
C LEU A 54 10.07 3.83 -11.27
N GLY A 55 10.34 2.95 -10.30
CA GLY A 55 11.29 3.23 -9.22
C GLY A 55 10.81 4.31 -8.26
N LEU A 56 9.50 4.57 -8.21
CA LEU A 56 8.91 5.63 -7.41
C LEU A 56 8.33 5.07 -6.11
N GLU A 57 8.45 5.87 -5.06
CA GLU A 57 7.69 5.68 -3.84
C GLU A 57 6.25 6.17 -4.05
N THR A 58 5.34 5.62 -3.25
CA THR A 58 3.91 5.91 -3.33
C THR A 58 3.34 6.13 -1.95
N LEU A 59 2.24 6.86 -1.86
CA LEU A 59 1.59 7.17 -0.60
C LEU A 59 0.38 6.26 -0.39
N PHE A 60 0.48 5.31 0.54
CA PHE A 60 -0.71 4.56 0.96
C PHE A 60 -1.61 5.48 1.79
N SER A 61 -2.79 5.81 1.28
CA SER A 61 -3.57 6.97 1.72
C SER A 61 -5.08 6.76 1.72
N PRO A 62 -5.85 7.58 2.45
CA PRO A 62 -7.30 7.58 2.32
C PRO A 62 -7.71 8.09 0.94
N MET A 63 -8.91 7.69 0.49
CA MET A 63 -9.42 7.98 -0.86
C MET A 63 -10.75 8.73 -0.80
N PRO A 64 -10.93 9.83 -1.58
CA PRO A 64 -12.01 10.79 -1.40
C PRO A 64 -13.42 10.29 -1.75
N ALA A 65 -13.56 9.25 -2.56
CA ALA A 65 -14.85 8.64 -2.90
C ALA A 65 -15.13 7.39 -2.05
N THR A 66 -14.85 7.46 -0.74
CA THR A 66 -15.10 6.42 0.25
C THR A 66 -15.72 7.01 1.52
N THR A 67 -16.41 6.20 2.32
CA THR A 67 -17.02 6.63 3.60
C THR A 67 -15.99 6.90 4.70
N LEU A 68 -14.74 6.45 4.52
CA LEU A 68 -13.64 6.63 5.47
C LEU A 68 -12.89 7.96 5.27
N PHE A 69 -13.28 8.76 4.27
CA PHE A 69 -12.67 10.06 3.99
C PHE A 69 -13.35 11.18 4.80
N ASP A 70 -13.08 11.20 6.10
CA ASP A 70 -13.53 12.28 6.98
C ASP A 70 -12.55 13.48 7.00
N ALA A 71 -12.84 14.48 7.84
CA ALA A 71 -12.02 15.67 7.94
C ALA A 71 -10.59 15.39 8.45
N VAL A 72 -10.42 14.38 9.31
CA VAL A 72 -9.11 13.99 9.85
C VAL A 72 -8.28 13.31 8.77
N ALA A 73 -8.87 12.37 8.04
CA ALA A 73 -8.25 11.69 6.90
C ALA A 73 -7.88 12.68 5.79
N ALA A 74 -8.76 13.64 5.48
CA ALA A 74 -8.52 14.68 4.48
C ALA A 74 -7.35 15.58 4.88
N GLU A 75 -7.30 16.03 6.14
CA GLU A 75 -6.21 16.87 6.63
C GLU A 75 -4.88 16.10 6.67
N HIS A 76 -4.89 14.84 7.12
CA HIS A 76 -3.70 14.02 7.13
C HIS A 76 -3.15 13.79 5.71
N LEU A 77 -4.01 13.56 4.72
CA LEU A 77 -3.62 13.48 3.32
C LEU A 77 -3.04 14.81 2.82
N ARG A 78 -3.68 15.94 3.14
CA ARG A 78 -3.19 17.27 2.78
C ARG A 78 -1.78 17.51 3.35
N LEU A 79 -1.59 17.27 4.65
CA LEU A 79 -0.29 17.40 5.30
C LEU A 79 0.75 16.45 4.66
N SER A 80 0.39 15.19 4.39
CA SER A 80 1.30 14.23 3.76
C SER A 80 1.76 14.68 2.36
N LEU A 81 0.91 15.38 1.61
CA LEU A 81 1.21 15.83 0.25
C LEU A 81 1.92 17.18 0.19
N PHE A 82 1.61 18.10 1.11
CA PHE A 82 2.07 19.49 1.03
C PHE A 82 3.03 19.90 2.16
N GLU A 83 3.00 19.19 3.29
CA GLU A 83 3.80 19.47 4.49
C GLU A 83 4.34 18.16 5.10
N PRO A 84 5.04 17.29 4.33
CA PRO A 84 5.37 15.93 4.77
C PRO A 84 6.24 15.88 6.03
N ASP A 85 7.00 16.95 6.32
CA ASP A 85 7.80 17.06 7.53
C ASP A 85 6.97 17.12 8.82
N ALA A 86 5.69 17.54 8.71
CA ALA A 86 4.75 17.52 9.82
C ALA A 86 4.21 16.11 10.11
N VAL A 87 4.38 15.15 9.20
CA VAL A 87 3.78 13.81 9.25
C VAL A 87 4.85 12.70 9.26
N ARG A 88 5.90 12.89 10.06
CA ARG A 88 7.01 11.93 10.18
C ARG A 88 6.74 10.80 11.18
N THR A 89 5.75 10.99 12.06
CA THR A 89 5.41 10.06 13.12
C THR A 89 3.94 9.70 13.02
N ILE A 90 3.65 8.43 12.80
CA ILE A 90 2.28 7.88 12.76
C ILE A 90 2.07 7.09 14.05
N THR A 91 1.10 7.50 14.85
CA THR A 91 0.73 6.84 16.11
C THR A 91 -0.78 6.77 16.22
N SER A 92 -1.29 5.69 16.82
CA SER A 92 -2.69 5.60 17.23
C SER A 92 -2.77 5.38 18.73
N SER A 93 -3.68 6.10 19.40
CA SER A 93 -3.98 5.90 20.83
C SER A 93 -4.60 4.54 21.12
N THR A 94 -5.14 3.86 20.10
CA THR A 94 -5.70 2.51 20.19
C THR A 94 -4.72 1.42 19.76
N SER A 95 -3.52 1.79 19.29
CA SER A 95 -2.51 0.82 18.88
C SER A 95 -1.59 0.40 20.04
N SER A 96 -1.23 -0.89 20.08
CA SER A 96 -0.23 -1.41 21.02
C SER A 96 0.63 -2.48 20.32
N PRO A 97 1.92 -2.62 20.70
CA PRO A 97 2.79 -3.62 20.10
C PRO A 97 2.41 -5.02 20.58
N LEU A 98 2.12 -5.93 19.65
CA LEU A 98 1.96 -7.35 19.94
C LEU A 98 3.29 -7.99 20.39
N VAL A 99 4.39 -7.56 19.76
CA VAL A 99 5.75 -7.94 20.12
C VAL A 99 6.52 -6.65 20.43
N PRO A 100 6.99 -6.43 21.66
CA PRO A 100 7.78 -5.26 22.01
C PRO A 100 9.09 -5.21 21.22
N GLY A 101 9.49 -4.02 20.78
CA GLY A 101 10.77 -3.84 20.10
C GLY A 101 10.80 -2.58 19.23
N THR A 102 11.93 -2.38 18.56
CA THR A 102 12.11 -1.31 17.57
C THR A 102 12.82 -1.89 16.36
N VAL A 103 12.30 -1.58 15.19
CA VAL A 103 12.83 -2.07 13.91
C VAL A 103 12.87 -0.93 12.90
N THR A 104 13.78 -1.03 11.95
CA THR A 104 13.92 -0.07 10.84
C THR A 104 14.05 -0.84 9.54
N GLY A 105 13.31 -0.39 8.54
CA GLY A 105 13.28 -0.95 7.19
C GLY A 105 12.33 -0.15 6.32
N THR A 106 12.38 -0.40 5.01
CA THR A 106 11.42 0.17 4.07
C THR A 106 10.02 -0.35 4.39
N LEU A 107 9.03 0.54 4.42
CA LEU A 107 7.63 0.14 4.55
C LEU A 107 7.12 -0.36 3.19
N ILE A 108 6.61 -1.57 3.16
CA ILE A 108 5.89 -2.14 2.01
C ILE A 108 4.58 -2.76 2.49
N GLY A 109 3.72 -3.16 1.56
CA GLY A 109 2.52 -3.93 1.87
C GLY A 109 1.27 -3.27 1.32
N GLY A 110 0.20 -3.23 2.11
CA GLY A 110 -1.12 -2.75 1.72
C GLY A 110 -2.18 -3.82 1.96
N ASN A 111 -3.10 -3.96 1.01
CA ASN A 111 -4.21 -4.89 1.13
C ASN A 111 -3.74 -6.36 1.08
N LEU A 112 -4.10 -7.16 2.09
CA LEU A 112 -3.66 -8.55 2.26
C LEU A 112 -4.09 -9.44 1.07
N ALA A 113 -5.35 -9.33 0.63
CA ALA A 113 -5.84 -10.10 -0.51
C ALA A 113 -5.06 -9.80 -1.79
N LEU A 114 -4.74 -8.54 -2.05
CA LEU A 114 -3.96 -8.13 -3.23
C LEU A 114 -2.50 -8.57 -3.14
N LEU A 115 -1.90 -8.56 -1.95
CA LEU A 115 -0.55 -9.09 -1.75
C LEU A 115 -0.51 -10.61 -1.97
N ALA A 116 -1.48 -11.35 -1.44
CA ALA A 116 -1.56 -12.79 -1.62
C ALA A 116 -1.83 -13.18 -3.08
N SER A 117 -2.75 -12.48 -3.76
CA SER A 117 -3.07 -12.75 -5.16
C SER A 117 -1.96 -12.31 -6.14
N GLY A 118 -1.09 -11.38 -5.73
CA GLY A 118 0.07 -10.95 -6.51
C GLY A 118 1.23 -11.95 -6.53
N LEU A 119 1.22 -12.99 -5.69
CA LEU A 119 2.28 -13.98 -5.67
C LEU A 119 2.49 -14.63 -7.04
N GLY A 120 3.74 -14.59 -7.52
CA GLY A 120 4.11 -15.09 -8.84
C GLY A 120 4.06 -14.04 -9.96
N THR A 121 3.59 -12.81 -9.69
CA THR A 121 3.65 -11.71 -10.66
C THR A 121 4.99 -10.95 -10.58
N PRO A 122 5.38 -10.23 -11.66
CA PRO A 122 6.61 -9.43 -11.67
C PRO A 122 6.66 -8.35 -10.59
N GLU A 123 5.51 -7.79 -10.20
CA GLU A 123 5.41 -6.64 -9.28
C GLU A 123 5.52 -7.03 -7.80
N GLN A 124 5.33 -8.31 -7.47
CA GLN A 124 5.20 -8.74 -6.08
C GLN A 124 6.51 -8.72 -5.30
N GLY A 125 7.65 -8.98 -5.96
CA GLY A 125 8.97 -8.95 -5.35
C GLY A 125 9.09 -9.77 -4.05
N SER A 126 9.97 -9.34 -3.14
CA SER A 126 10.18 -9.95 -1.81
C SER A 126 9.94 -8.91 -0.71
N ALA A 127 9.52 -9.36 0.48
CA ALA A 127 9.41 -8.54 1.68
C ALA A 127 10.65 -8.59 2.60
N ARG A 128 11.74 -9.20 2.14
CA ARG A 128 12.99 -9.30 2.90
C ARG A 128 13.50 -7.90 3.29
N ASP A 129 13.95 -7.80 4.54
CA ASP A 129 14.47 -6.56 5.15
C ASP A 129 13.45 -5.41 5.29
N ALA A 130 12.18 -5.64 4.97
CA ALA A 130 11.13 -4.65 5.04
C ALA A 130 10.32 -4.70 6.33
N ILE A 131 9.59 -3.61 6.60
CA ILE A 131 8.45 -3.59 7.52
C ILE A 131 7.20 -3.78 6.66
N VAL A 132 6.35 -4.75 6.99
CA VAL A 132 5.16 -5.09 6.20
C VAL A 132 3.91 -4.51 6.84
N LEU A 133 3.25 -3.59 6.14
CA LEU A 133 1.89 -3.13 6.42
C LEU A 133 0.88 -4.14 5.87
N LEU A 134 -0.01 -4.64 6.71
CA LEU A 134 -1.15 -5.47 6.30
C LEU A 134 -2.46 -4.83 6.75
N GLU A 135 -3.37 -4.65 5.80
CA GLU A 135 -4.76 -4.30 6.07
C GLU A 135 -5.68 -5.15 5.18
N ASP A 136 -6.88 -5.41 5.65
CA ASP A 136 -7.98 -5.90 4.82
C ASP A 136 -9.30 -5.58 5.50
N VAL A 137 -10.40 -5.60 4.75
CA VAL A 137 -11.74 -5.34 5.29
C VAL A 137 -12.70 -6.43 4.87
N THR A 138 -13.68 -6.73 5.71
CA THR A 138 -14.80 -7.65 5.40
C THR A 138 -14.41 -9.11 5.12
N GLU A 139 -13.14 -9.49 5.34
CA GLU A 139 -12.69 -10.86 5.13
C GLU A 139 -13.01 -11.78 6.31
N ASN A 140 -13.42 -13.00 5.99
CA ASN A 140 -13.63 -14.03 7.01
C ASN A 140 -12.28 -14.49 7.56
N VAL A 141 -12.22 -14.82 8.86
CA VAL A 141 -10.98 -15.26 9.54
C VAL A 141 -10.26 -16.38 8.79
N TYR A 142 -10.98 -17.39 8.29
CA TYR A 142 -10.37 -18.50 7.54
C TYR A 142 -9.73 -18.05 6.21
N ARG A 143 -10.21 -16.95 5.60
CA ARG A 143 -9.60 -16.39 4.40
C ARG A 143 -8.33 -15.63 4.74
N ILE A 144 -8.33 -14.86 5.82
CA ILE A 144 -7.13 -14.19 6.34
C ILE A 144 -6.05 -15.23 6.63
N ASP A 145 -6.38 -16.29 7.38
CA ASP A 145 -5.46 -17.40 7.68
C ASP A 145 -4.88 -18.03 6.40
N ARG A 146 -5.74 -18.31 5.41
CA ARG A 146 -5.31 -18.87 4.12
C ARG A 146 -4.36 -17.94 3.36
N MET A 147 -4.63 -16.63 3.35
CA MET A 147 -3.79 -15.63 2.66
C MET A 147 -2.44 -15.46 3.35
N LEU A 148 -2.42 -15.38 4.68
CA LEU A 148 -1.19 -15.35 5.47
C LEU A 148 -0.38 -16.64 5.29
N THR A 149 -1.05 -17.80 5.31
CA THR A 149 -0.43 -19.11 5.03
C THR A 149 0.17 -19.15 3.63
N GLN A 150 -0.49 -18.56 2.62
CA GLN A 150 0.04 -18.49 1.27
C GLN A 150 1.31 -17.62 1.21
N LEU A 151 1.29 -16.44 1.83
CA LEU A 151 2.47 -15.55 1.92
C LEU A 151 3.64 -16.24 2.64
N LEU A 152 3.38 -16.92 3.75
CA LEU A 152 4.37 -17.70 4.49
C LEU A 152 4.97 -18.83 3.63
N ARG A 153 4.11 -19.66 3.03
CA ARG A 153 4.56 -20.83 2.26
C ARG A 153 5.27 -20.48 0.96
N SER A 154 5.02 -19.28 0.42
CA SER A 154 5.73 -18.77 -0.76
C SER A 154 7.13 -18.25 -0.47
N GLY A 155 7.49 -18.09 0.82
CA GLY A 155 8.74 -17.44 1.23
C GLY A 155 8.72 -15.91 1.09
N TRP A 156 7.57 -15.30 0.74
CA TRP A 156 7.49 -13.85 0.56
C TRP A 156 7.83 -13.09 1.84
N LEU A 157 7.46 -13.64 3.00
CA LEU A 157 7.72 -13.08 4.34
C LEU A 157 9.11 -13.40 4.92
N ASP A 158 9.96 -14.11 4.18
CA ASP A 158 11.28 -14.50 4.67
C ASP A 158 12.18 -13.28 4.90
N GLY A 159 12.62 -13.10 6.15
CA GLY A 159 13.47 -11.98 6.53
C GLY A 159 12.74 -10.64 6.70
N VAL A 160 11.41 -10.64 6.82
CA VAL A 160 10.65 -9.46 7.26
C VAL A 160 11.13 -9.01 8.64
N ARG A 161 11.33 -7.71 8.81
CA ARG A 161 11.84 -7.12 10.06
C ARG A 161 10.75 -6.81 11.07
N GLY A 162 9.53 -6.55 10.61
CA GLY A 162 8.39 -6.29 11.48
C GLY A 162 7.11 -6.13 10.69
N PHE A 163 6.00 -6.07 11.42
CA PHE A 163 4.66 -5.91 10.84
C PHE A 163 3.97 -4.69 11.44
N VAL A 164 3.24 -3.99 10.60
CA VAL A 164 2.24 -2.99 10.99
C VAL A 164 0.89 -3.52 10.55
N LEU A 165 -0.06 -3.63 11.47
CA LEU A 165 -1.40 -4.10 11.15
C LEU A 165 -2.35 -2.90 11.16
N GLY A 166 -3.15 -2.77 10.11
CA GLY A 166 -4.24 -1.80 10.05
C GLY A 166 -5.32 -2.09 11.10
N SER A 167 -6.35 -1.25 11.16
CA SER A 167 -7.55 -1.56 11.94
C SER A 167 -8.37 -2.63 11.24
N TRP A 168 -8.63 -3.75 11.92
CA TRP A 168 -9.45 -4.86 11.40
C TRP A 168 -10.89 -4.81 11.93
N GLU A 169 -11.32 -3.63 12.36
CA GLU A 169 -12.67 -3.40 12.87
C GLU A 169 -13.64 -3.29 11.69
N SER A 170 -14.65 -4.16 11.71
CA SER A 170 -15.78 -4.22 10.78
C SER A 170 -16.89 -3.26 11.17
#